data_AF-A0A9D4IJU0-F1
#
_entry.id   AF-A0A9D4IJU0-F1
#
_cell.length_a   1.000
_cell.length_b   1.000
_cell.length_c   1.000
_cell.angle_alpha   90.00
_cell.angle_beta   90.00
_cell.angle_gamma   90.00
#
_symmetry.space_group_name_H-M   'P 1'
#
loop_
_entity.id
_entity.type
_entity.pdbx_description
1 polymer ?
#
loop_
_entity_poly.entity_id
_entity_poly.type
_entity_poly.pdbx_seq_one_letter_code
_entity_poly.pdbx_strand_id
1 'polypeptide(L)'
;MQRFAGTNNTVISLCTKIPNKLAVTPTMLKPFLGSDTLESALQRKRLFIIYHEILEGVKSINNTVVCSPIALFYRRDDCKIVSIAIQLFQDKADDNPVFLPSDPKYT
;
A
#
# COMPACT_ATOMS: atom_id res chain seq x y z
N MET A 1 -16.94 -11.33 5.96
CA MET A 1 -17.10 -10.84 4.58
C MET A 1 -17.41 -9.35 4.65
N GLN A 2 -16.40 -8.47 4.59
CA GLN A 2 -16.59 -7.03 4.80
C GLN A 2 -16.18 -6.23 3.54
N ARG A 3 -17.21 -5.64 2.93
CA ARG A 3 -17.25 -4.37 2.16
C ARG A 3 -16.54 -4.30 0.80
N PHE A 4 -17.30 -4.63 -0.25
CA PHE A 4 -17.15 -4.07 -1.61
C PHE A 4 -17.97 -2.76 -1.82
N ALA A 5 -18.39 -2.09 -0.73
CA ALA A 5 -19.15 -0.84 -0.77
C ALA A 5 -18.69 0.11 0.35
N GLY A 6 -17.41 0.50 0.32
CA GLY A 6 -16.86 1.53 1.19
C GLY A 6 -16.83 2.86 0.46
N THR A 7 -17.45 3.89 1.04
CA THR A 7 -17.50 5.29 0.60
C THR A 7 -16.11 5.95 0.56
N ASN A 8 -15.24 5.48 -0.34
CA ASN A 8 -13.98 6.14 -0.70
C ASN A 8 -13.38 5.53 -1.99
N ASN A 9 -14.21 5.46 -3.03
CA ASN A 9 -13.86 4.86 -4.33
C ASN A 9 -12.79 5.65 -5.12
N THR A 10 -12.29 6.76 -4.59
CA THR A 10 -11.51 7.76 -5.34
C THR A 10 -10.00 7.72 -5.09
N VAL A 11 -9.51 6.91 -4.14
CA VAL A 11 -8.10 7.02 -3.69
C VAL A 11 -7.17 5.94 -4.27
N ILE A 12 -7.71 4.91 -4.93
CA ILE A 12 -6.89 3.86 -5.55
C ILE A 12 -6.47 4.29 -6.96
N SER A 13 -5.16 4.48 -7.14
CA SER A 13 -4.55 4.87 -8.41
C SER A 13 -3.77 3.69 -8.99
N LEU A 14 -3.68 3.62 -10.32
CA LEU A 14 -2.80 2.66 -10.96
C LEU A 14 -1.35 3.00 -10.62
N CYS A 15 -0.61 2.02 -10.08
CA CYS A 15 0.80 2.20 -9.79
C CYS A 15 1.60 1.96 -11.09
N THR A 16 2.05 3.04 -11.71
CA THR A 16 2.95 2.97 -12.89
C THR A 16 4.42 2.93 -12.49
N LYS A 17 4.74 3.49 -11.32
CA LYS A 17 6.05 3.46 -10.69
C LYS A 17 5.86 3.41 -9.17
N ILE A 18 6.73 2.66 -8.49
CA ILE A 18 6.74 2.65 -7.03
C ILE A 18 7.27 3.99 -6.54
N PRO A 19 6.54 4.69 -5.65
CA PRO A 19 7.01 5.95 -5.12
C PRO A 19 8.27 5.72 -4.29
N ASN A 20 9.27 6.59 -4.45
CA ASN A 20 10.52 6.52 -3.70
C ASN A 20 10.31 6.61 -2.19
N LYS A 21 9.20 7.20 -1.74
CA LYS A 21 8.77 7.29 -0.33
C LYS A 21 8.41 5.93 0.29
N LEU A 22 8.03 4.94 -0.53
CA LEU A 22 7.73 3.58 -0.04
C LEU A 22 9.04 2.82 0.20
N ALA A 23 9.27 2.38 1.44
CA ALA A 23 10.46 1.60 1.84
C ALA A 23 10.34 0.11 1.48
N VAL A 24 9.77 -0.20 0.32
CA VAL A 24 9.56 -1.57 -0.14
C VAL A 24 10.65 -1.99 -1.11
N THR A 25 11.25 -3.15 -0.85
CA THR A 25 12.12 -3.83 -1.82
C THR A 25 11.35 -4.87 -2.63
N PRO A 26 11.70 -5.09 -3.92
CA PRO A 26 11.06 -6.10 -4.76
C PRO A 26 11.13 -7.51 -4.16
N THR A 27 12.17 -7.79 -3.37
CA THR A 27 12.36 -9.06 -2.67
C THR A 27 11.28 -9.33 -1.62
N MET A 28 10.80 -8.29 -0.92
CA MET A 28 9.71 -8.41 0.05
C MET A 28 8.36 -8.70 -0.63
N LEU A 29 8.17 -8.15 -1.83
CA LEU A 29 6.91 -8.31 -2.56
C LEU A 29 6.83 -9.63 -3.35
N LYS A 30 7.97 -10.19 -3.77
CA LYS A 30 8.05 -11.47 -4.52
C LYS A 30 7.07 -12.54 -4.04
N PRO A 31 7.00 -12.91 -2.74
CA PRO A 31 6.06 -13.95 -2.29
C PRO A 31 4.59 -13.61 -2.54
N PHE A 32 4.22 -12.32 -2.62
CA PHE A 32 2.83 -11.88 -2.83
C PHE A 32 2.44 -11.74 -4.30
N LEU A 33 3.41 -11.56 -5.20
CA LEU A 33 3.19 -11.49 -6.65
C LEU A 33 3.07 -12.87 -7.32
N GLY A 34 3.27 -13.97 -6.57
CA GLY A 34 3.16 -15.33 -7.08
C GLY A 34 4.24 -15.61 -8.12
N SER A 35 3.84 -15.82 -9.38
CA SER A 35 4.76 -16.09 -10.50
C SER A 35 5.19 -14.82 -11.26
N ASP A 36 4.54 -13.68 -11.01
CA ASP A 36 4.87 -12.42 -11.67
C ASP A 36 6.03 -11.70 -10.94
N THR A 37 6.91 -11.06 -11.70
CA THR A 37 7.87 -10.10 -11.14
C THR A 37 7.23 -8.72 -10.97
N LEU A 38 7.79 -7.89 -10.11
CA LEU A 38 7.32 -6.52 -9.87
C LEU A 38 7.20 -5.72 -11.18
N GLU A 39 8.20 -5.84 -12.05
CA GLU A 39 8.24 -5.17 -13.35
C GLU A 39 7.15 -5.71 -14.28
N SER A 40 6.94 -7.03 -14.31
CA SER A 40 5.88 -7.65 -15.11
C SER A 40 4.50 -7.20 -14.63
N ALA A 41 4.29 -7.11 -13.31
CA ALA A 41 3.04 -6.64 -12.73
C ALA A 41 2.77 -5.15 -13.02
N LEU A 42 3.82 -4.31 -13.06
CA LEU A 42 3.72 -2.91 -13.49
C LEU A 42 3.34 -2.82 -14.97
N GLN A 43 4.02 -3.59 -15.83
CA GLN A 43 3.74 -3.62 -17.27
C GLN A 43 2.32 -4.12 -17.58
N ARG A 44 1.86 -5.13 -16.83
CA ARG A 44 0.50 -5.68 -16.93
C ARG A 44 -0.57 -4.81 -16.27
N LYS A 45 -0.20 -3.67 -15.67
CA LYS A 45 -1.13 -2.76 -14.96
C LYS A 45 -1.93 -3.48 -13.88
N ARG A 46 -1.27 -4.40 -13.17
CA ARG A 46 -1.85 -5.21 -12.08
C ARG A 46 -1.55 -4.64 -10.69
N LEU A 47 -0.69 -3.62 -10.60
CA LEU A 47 -0.35 -2.94 -9.35
C LEU A 47 -1.16 -1.66 -9.18
N PHE A 48 -1.66 -1.48 -7.97
CA PHE A 48 -2.44 -0.33 -7.57
C PHE A 48 -1.84 0.25 -6.30
N ILE A 49 -1.92 1.56 -6.14
CA ILE A 49 -1.41 2.25 -4.98
C ILE A 49 -2.48 3.20 -4.45
N ILE A 50 -2.60 3.23 -3.12
CA ILE A 50 -3.37 4.25 -2.41
C ILE A 50 -2.36 5.18 -1.76
N TYR A 51 -2.49 6.46 -2.07
CA TYR A 51 -1.58 7.50 -1.62
C TYR A 51 -2.38 8.57 -0.89
N HIS A 52 -2.32 8.60 0.44
CA HIS A 52 -3.05 9.58 1.25
C HIS A 52 -2.21 10.83 1.56
N GLU A 53 -1.43 11.35 0.60
CA GLU A 53 -0.58 12.54 0.80
C GLU A 53 -1.37 13.76 1.28
N ILE A 54 -2.64 13.88 0.88
CA ILE A 54 -3.54 14.95 1.33
C ILE A 54 -3.72 15.02 2.86
N LEU A 55 -3.45 13.92 3.58
CA LEU A 55 -3.54 13.86 5.04
C LEU A 55 -2.24 14.28 5.74
N GLU A 56 -1.15 14.49 5.00
CA GLU A 56 0.14 14.91 5.55
C GLU A 56 0.03 16.35 6.08
N GLY A 57 0.28 16.53 7.38
CA GLY A 57 0.23 17.85 8.03
C GLY A 57 -1.17 18.31 8.49
N VAL A 58 -2.22 17.50 8.30
CA VAL A 58 -3.55 17.80 8.83
C VAL A 58 -3.55 17.64 10.35
N LYS A 59 -3.59 18.77 11.05
CA LYS A 59 -3.77 18.79 12.51
C LYS A 59 -5.26 18.60 12.82
N SER A 60 -5.60 17.48 13.44
CA SER A 60 -6.95 17.26 13.97
C SER A 60 -7.22 18.22 15.13
N ILE A 61 -8.46 18.67 15.25
CA ILE A 61 -8.95 19.63 16.27
C ILE A 61 -8.66 19.13 17.70
N ASN A 62 -8.53 17.80 17.88
CA ASN A 62 -8.26 17.14 19.16
C ASN A 62 -6.79 16.71 19.36
N ASN A 63 -5.82 17.37 18.71
CA ASN A 63 -4.39 17.06 18.85
C ASN A 63 -4.03 15.59 18.50
N THR A 64 -4.87 14.94 17.69
CA THR A 64 -4.71 13.56 17.25
C THR A 64 -3.83 13.55 16.00
N VAL A 65 -2.82 12.68 16.00
CA VAL A 65 -1.93 12.51 14.85
C VAL A 65 -2.71 11.84 13.73
N VAL A 66 -2.87 12.55 12.60
CA VAL A 66 -3.45 11.98 11.39
C VAL A 66 -2.32 11.31 10.62
N CYS A 67 -2.38 9.98 10.49
CA CYS A 67 -1.42 9.24 9.69
C CYS A 67 -1.72 9.43 8.19
N SER A 68 -0.67 9.46 7.38
CA SER A 68 -0.76 9.51 5.91
C SER A 68 -0.24 8.18 5.34
N PRO A 69 -1.07 7.13 5.34
CA PRO A 69 -0.63 5.80 4.93
C PRO A 69 -0.48 5.69 3.42
N ILE A 70 0.51 4.91 3.02
CA ILE A 70 0.74 4.46 1.65
C ILE A 70 0.48 2.97 1.61
N ALA A 71 -0.50 2.54 0.81
CA ALA A 71 -0.82 1.11 0.68
C ALA A 71 -0.66 0.66 -0.77
N LEU A 72 0.07 -0.43 -0.97
CA LEU A 72 0.30 -1.05 -2.27
C LEU A 72 -0.56 -2.31 -2.39
N PHE A 73 -1.21 -2.44 -3.53
CA PHE A 73 -2.15 -3.50 -3.84
C PHE A 73 -1.76 -4.20 -5.14
N TYR A 74 -2.02 -5.51 -5.20
CA TYR A 74 -1.83 -6.34 -6.36
C TYR A 74 -3.13 -7.02 -6.75
N ARG A 75 -3.47 -6.95 -8.04
CA ARG A 75 -4.61 -7.68 -8.61
C ARG A 75 -4.15 -9.04 -9.10
N ARG A 76 -4.66 -10.09 -8.46
CA ARG A 76 -4.45 -11.49 -8.85
C ARG A 76 -5.33 -11.87 -10.06
N ASP A 77 -5.04 -13.02 -10.65
CA ASP A 77 -5.78 -13.54 -11.81
C ASP A 77 -7.25 -13.89 -11.48
N ASP A 78 -7.57 -14.13 -10.20
CA ASP A 78 -8.94 -14.30 -9.70
C ASP A 78 -9.73 -12.98 -9.62
N CYS A 79 -9.21 -11.91 -10.21
CA CYS A 79 -9.74 -10.55 -10.17
C CYS A 79 -9.83 -9.93 -8.76
N LYS A 80 -9.25 -10.56 -7.74
CA LYS A 80 -9.18 -9.99 -6.39
C LYS A 80 -7.97 -9.09 -6.25
N ILE A 81 -8.18 -7.99 -5.55
CA ILE A 81 -7.14 -7.04 -5.18
C ILE A 81 -6.73 -7.37 -3.75
N VAL A 82 -5.44 -7.65 -3.54
CA VAL A 82 -4.85 -7.92 -2.22
C VAL A 82 -3.85 -6.83 -1.88
N SER A 83 -3.85 -6.36 -0.64
CA SER A 83 -2.79 -5.49 -0.13
C SER A 83 -1.51 -6.32 0.02
N ILE A 84 -0.40 -5.82 -0.53
CA ILE A 84 0.90 -6.50 -0.48
C ILE A 84 1.92 -5.76 0.39
N ALA A 85 1.70 -4.47 0.63
CA ALA A 85 2.51 -3.66 1.55
C ALA A 85 1.70 -2.47 2.05
N ILE A 86 1.88 -2.09 3.31
CA ILE A 86 1.25 -0.93 3.93
C ILE A 86 2.31 -0.19 4.74
N GLN A 87 2.49 1.09 4.50
CA GLN A 87 3.36 1.99 5.26
C GLN A 87 2.47 3.06 5.90
N LEU A 88 2.64 3.36 7.19
CA LEU A 88 1.70 4.23 7.92
C LEU A 88 2.01 5.73 7.74
N PHE A 89 3.28 6.07 7.52
CA PHE A 89 3.73 7.44 7.29
C PHE A 89 4.44 7.60 5.94
N GLN A 90 4.49 8.84 5.45
CA GLN A 90 5.10 9.21 4.17
C GLN A 90 6.62 9.07 4.19
N ASP A 91 7.25 9.45 5.30
CA ASP A 91 8.70 9.41 5.46
C ASP A 91 9.19 8.04 5.90
N LYS A 92 10.34 7.66 5.34
CA LYS A 92 11.06 6.47 5.80
C LYS A 92 11.72 6.78 7.12
N ALA A 93 11.34 6.07 8.16
CA ALA A 93 11.95 6.15 9.48
C ALA A 93 12.07 4.73 10.04
N ASP A 94 13.04 4.49 10.92
CA ASP A 94 13.16 3.22 11.64
C ASP A 94 11.88 2.87 12.43
N ASP A 95 11.14 3.90 12.87
CA ASP A 95 9.86 3.77 13.57
C ASP A 95 8.63 3.67 12.62
N ASN A 96 8.86 3.60 11.30
CA ASN A 96 7.82 3.43 10.29
C ASN A 96 8.09 2.19 9.43
N PRO A 97 7.88 0.98 10.00
CA PRO A 97 8.05 -0.25 9.25
C PRO A 97 6.99 -0.37 8.14
N VAL A 98 7.38 -1.03 7.05
CA VAL A 98 6.43 -1.44 6.02
C VAL A 98 5.83 -2.77 6.45
N PHE A 99 4.53 -2.76 6.73
CA PHE A 99 3.76 -3.95 7.05
C PHE A 99 3.49 -4.76 5.78
N LEU A 100 3.95 -6.00 5.79
CA LEU A 100 3.68 -7.00 4.79
C LEU A 100 2.58 -7.96 5.32
N PRO A 101 1.79 -8.58 4.44
CA PRO A 101 0.80 -9.59 4.85
C PRO A 101 1.43 -10.84 5.50
N SER A 102 2.75 -11.00 5.42
CA SER A 102 3.50 -12.08 6.06
C SER A 102 4.02 -11.70 7.44
N ASP A 103 3.88 -10.44 7.87
CA ASP A 103 4.28 -10.03 9.20
C ASP A 103 3.34 -10.63 10.26
N PRO A 104 3.88 -10.97 11.44
CA PRO A 104 3.10 -11.51 12.54
C PRO A 104 1.99 -10.52 12.92
N LYS A 105 0.79 -11.05 13.17
CA LYS A 105 -0.42 -10.26 13.50
C LYS A 105 -0.30 -9.39 14.77
N TYR A 106 0.79 -9.50 15.53
CA TYR A 106 1.02 -8.79 16.78
C TYR A 106 2.50 -8.89 17.16
N THR A 107 3.28 -7.83 16.97
CA THR A 107 4.50 -7.56 17.75
C THR A 107 4.65 -6.06 17.82
#